data_AF-A0A354V8U5-F1
#
_entry.id   AF-A0A354V8U5-F1
#
_cell.length_a   1.000
_cell.length_b   1.000
_cell.length_c   1.000
_cell.angle_alpha   90.00
_cell.angle_beta   90.00
_cell.angle_gamma   90.00
#
_symmetry.space_group_name_H-M   'P 1'
#
loop_
_entity.id
_entity.type
_entity.pdbx_description
1 polymer ?
#
loop_
_entity_poly.entity_id
_entity_poly.type
_entity_poly.pdbx_seq_one_letter_code
_entity_poly.pdbx_strand_id
1 'polypeptide(L)'
;RREAPAVGSVSYLIRQSGQVRYANQNWTTSIQGVSANYPPITNWRIMAGRGISREDVSGAALVVVLGQTVLRQLFGADESPLGAVIQVKGMPLRVIGILASKGQTPYGTDQDDVVMIPFTTAERKVLGVAAPSLQQTPLNWVYPPPPNPY
;
A
#
# COMPACT_ATOMS: atom_id res chain seq x y z
N ARG A 1 0.01 -28.22 -11.22
CA ARG A 1 0.50 -26.99 -10.53
C ARG A 1 1.88 -27.35 -9.96
N ARG A 2 2.98 -26.78 -10.47
CA ARG A 2 4.35 -27.20 -10.14
C ARG A 2 4.76 -26.60 -8.80
N GLU A 3 4.81 -27.43 -7.77
CA GLU A 3 5.41 -27.12 -6.47
C GLU A 3 6.86 -27.59 -6.55
N ALA A 4 7.81 -26.65 -6.62
CA ALA A 4 9.24 -26.96 -6.58
C ALA A 4 9.69 -27.02 -5.11
N PRO A 5 10.25 -28.14 -4.63
CA PRO A 5 10.53 -28.38 -3.20
C PRO A 5 11.69 -27.55 -2.62
N ALA A 6 12.26 -26.61 -3.38
CA ALA A 6 13.34 -25.72 -2.94
C ALA A 6 12.84 -24.33 -2.48
N VAL A 7 11.54 -24.03 -2.60
CA VAL A 7 10.99 -22.71 -2.24
C VAL A 7 10.31 -22.82 -0.87
N GLY A 8 11.04 -22.47 0.19
CA GLY A 8 10.58 -22.59 1.58
C GLY A 8 9.37 -21.73 1.95
N SER A 9 9.01 -20.73 1.14
CA SER A 9 7.74 -19.99 1.25
C SER A 9 7.46 -19.16 -0.01
N VAL A 10 6.26 -19.25 -0.55
CA VAL A 10 5.76 -18.34 -1.58
C VAL A 10 5.03 -17.19 -0.87
N SER A 11 5.49 -15.95 -1.10
CA SER A 11 4.81 -14.76 -0.61
C SER A 11 4.38 -13.90 -1.78
N TYR A 12 3.12 -13.45 -1.75
CA TYR A 12 2.61 -12.51 -2.74
C TYR A 12 2.84 -11.08 -2.23
N LEU A 13 3.38 -10.24 -3.11
CA LEU A 13 3.72 -8.84 -2.85
C LEU A 13 3.27 -7.99 -4.02
N ILE A 14 2.40 -7.02 -3.77
CA ILE A 14 2.07 -5.95 -4.71
C ILE A 14 2.59 -4.66 -4.11
N ARG A 15 3.34 -3.87 -4.87
CA ARG A 15 3.82 -2.55 -4.44
C ARG A 15 3.23 -1.49 -5.35
N GLN A 16 2.64 -0.45 -4.77
CA GLN A 16 2.24 0.76 -5.48
C GLN A 16 2.40 1.97 -4.56
N SER A 17 2.82 3.10 -5.11
CA SER A 17 2.74 4.37 -4.40
C SER A 17 1.29 4.84 -4.31
N GLY A 18 0.93 5.47 -3.20
CA GLY A 18 -0.39 6.07 -3.04
C GLY A 18 -0.46 7.03 -1.86
N GLN A 19 -1.48 7.89 -1.89
CA GLN A 19 -1.72 8.84 -0.83
C GLN A 19 -2.46 8.17 0.34
N VAL A 20 -2.00 8.48 1.54
CA VAL A 20 -2.61 8.13 2.81
C VAL A 20 -3.01 9.40 3.52
N ARG A 21 -4.20 9.40 4.11
CA ARG A 21 -4.78 10.56 4.78
C ARG A 21 -5.28 10.17 6.16
N TYR A 22 -5.03 11.03 7.12
CA TYR A 22 -5.57 10.92 8.47
C TYR A 22 -5.92 12.32 8.97
N ALA A 23 -7.18 12.53 9.34
CA ALA A 23 -7.70 13.86 9.70
C ALA A 23 -7.30 14.93 8.64
N ASN A 24 -6.55 15.96 9.05
CA ASN A 24 -6.03 17.01 8.18
C ASN A 24 -4.64 16.71 7.58
N GLN A 25 -4.02 15.59 7.93
CA GLN A 25 -2.69 15.19 7.43
C GLN A 25 -2.83 14.31 6.19
N ASN A 26 -1.91 14.51 5.24
CA ASN A 26 -1.81 13.66 4.07
C ASN A 26 -0.33 13.40 3.74
N TRP A 27 -0.03 12.16 3.35
CA TRP A 27 1.32 11.72 3.04
C TRP A 27 1.29 10.71 1.89
N THR A 28 2.27 10.79 0.99
CA THR A 28 2.40 9.82 -0.10
C THR A 28 3.45 8.79 0.28
N THR A 29 3.08 7.51 0.24
CA THR A 29 3.92 6.41 0.72
C THR A 29 3.78 5.17 -0.17
N SER A 30 4.64 4.18 0.06
CA SER A 30 4.61 2.90 -0.66
C SER A 30 3.62 1.93 0.01
N ILE A 31 2.52 1.67 -0.67
CA ILE A 31 1.50 0.68 -0.27
C ILE A 31 1.95 -0.70 -0.74
N GLN A 32 2.08 -1.62 0.21
CA GLN A 32 2.49 -3.00 -0.02
C GLN A 32 1.36 -3.95 0.38
N GLY A 33 0.78 -4.62 -0.61
CA GLY A 33 -0.14 -5.74 -0.42
C GLY A 33 0.64 -7.00 -0.10
N VAL A 34 0.57 -7.47 1.14
CA VAL A 34 1.37 -8.59 1.63
C VAL A 34 0.51 -9.78 2.06
N SER A 35 1.01 -10.98 1.80
CA SER A 35 0.46 -12.21 2.39
C SER A 35 0.88 -12.37 3.86
N ALA A 36 0.15 -13.16 4.64
CA ALA A 36 0.41 -13.38 6.07
C ALA A 36 1.82 -13.93 6.38
N ASN A 37 2.47 -14.57 5.42
CA ASN A 37 3.82 -15.11 5.59
C ASN A 37 4.92 -14.05 5.38
N TYR A 38 4.58 -12.82 4.98
CA TYR A 38 5.58 -11.80 4.61
C TYR A 38 6.39 -11.21 5.78
N PRO A 39 5.81 -10.93 6.97
CA PRO A 39 6.57 -10.39 8.10
C PRO A 39 7.74 -11.28 8.58
N PRO A 40 7.57 -12.60 8.79
CA PRO A 40 8.67 -13.45 9.24
C PRO A 40 9.73 -13.68 8.15
N ILE A 41 9.37 -13.67 6.86
CA ILE A 41 10.33 -13.86 5.75
C ILE A 41 11.26 -12.65 5.58
N THR A 42 10.76 -11.45 5.89
CA THR A 42 11.50 -10.21 5.63
C THR A 42 12.15 -9.63 6.90
N ASN A 43 12.12 -10.37 8.02
CA ASN A 43 12.64 -9.94 9.32
C ASN A 43 12.05 -8.59 9.79
N TRP A 44 10.77 -8.34 9.50
CA TRP A 44 10.05 -7.18 10.01
C TRP A 44 9.58 -7.47 11.43
N ARG A 45 10.06 -6.69 12.41
CA ARG A 45 9.57 -6.74 13.78
C ARG A 45 8.34 -5.83 13.92
N ILE A 46 7.34 -6.28 14.67
CA ILE A 46 6.20 -5.44 15.04
C ILE A 46 6.58 -4.73 16.34
N MET A 47 6.55 -3.39 16.32
CA MET A 47 6.84 -2.57 17.50
C MET A 47 5.62 -2.53 18.43
N ALA A 48 4.42 -2.39 17.87
CA ALA A 48 3.18 -2.33 18.64
C ALA A 48 2.01 -2.94 17.87
N GLY A 49 1.03 -3.48 18.61
CA GLY A 49 -0.16 -4.12 18.03
C GLY A 49 0.11 -5.52 17.47
N ARG A 50 -0.50 -5.84 16.33
CA ARG A 50 -0.39 -7.14 15.67
C ARG A 50 -0.12 -7.02 14.18
N GLY A 51 0.48 -8.05 13.61
CA GLY A 51 0.69 -8.18 12.18
C GLY A 51 -0.55 -8.69 11.44
N ILE A 52 -0.42 -8.79 10.12
CA ILE A 52 -1.43 -9.37 9.23
C ILE A 52 -1.45 -10.89 9.40
N SER A 53 -2.60 -11.46 9.75
CA SER A 53 -2.84 -12.90 9.87
C SER A 53 -3.40 -13.48 8.56
N ARG A 54 -3.39 -14.81 8.44
CA ARG A 54 -4.01 -15.53 7.31
C ARG A 54 -5.51 -15.27 7.23
N GLU A 55 -6.16 -15.10 8.37
CA GLU A 55 -7.58 -14.77 8.46
C GLU A 55 -7.88 -13.38 7.89
N ASP A 56 -7.03 -12.40 8.16
CA ASP A 56 -7.18 -11.05 7.59
C ASP A 56 -7.03 -11.06 6.06
N VAL A 57 -6.13 -11.91 5.55
CA VAL A 57 -5.96 -12.12 4.11
C VAL A 57 -7.17 -12.85 3.53
N SER A 58 -7.56 -14.02 4.05
CA SER A 58 -8.72 -14.76 3.53
C SER A 58 -10.03 -13.96 3.61
N GLY A 59 -10.20 -13.17 4.66
CA GLY A 59 -11.39 -12.34 4.88
C GLY A 59 -11.37 -10.98 4.17
N ALA A 60 -10.29 -10.63 3.47
CA ALA A 60 -10.09 -9.30 2.89
C ALA A 60 -10.37 -8.17 3.91
N ALA A 61 -9.80 -8.32 5.10
CA ALA A 61 -10.02 -7.42 6.21
C ALA A 61 -9.49 -6.02 5.88
N LEU A 62 -10.24 -4.99 6.30
CA LEU A 62 -9.88 -3.59 6.14
C LEU A 62 -8.90 -3.14 7.23
N VAL A 63 -7.74 -3.81 7.29
CA VAL A 63 -6.71 -3.57 8.28
C VAL A 63 -5.41 -3.12 7.64
N VAL A 64 -4.59 -2.40 8.40
CA VAL A 64 -3.33 -1.85 7.93
C VAL A 64 -2.27 -1.86 9.02
N VAL A 65 -1.02 -2.08 8.62
CA VAL A 65 0.17 -1.98 9.46
C VAL A 65 1.04 -0.85 8.92
N LEU A 66 1.46 0.05 9.80
CA LEU A 66 2.18 1.27 9.43
C LEU A 66 3.68 1.16 9.68
N GLY A 67 4.48 1.67 8.75
CA GLY A 67 5.90 1.96 8.98
C GLY A 67 6.10 3.19 9.86
N GLN A 68 7.29 3.30 10.46
CA GLN A 68 7.58 4.35 11.44
C GLN A 68 7.58 5.77 10.81
N THR A 69 8.00 5.90 9.54
CA THR A 69 8.00 7.21 8.86
C THR A 69 6.58 7.69 8.59
N VAL A 70 5.72 6.80 8.08
CA VAL A 70 4.30 7.11 7.82
C VAL A 70 3.58 7.47 9.11
N LEU A 71 3.86 6.74 10.19
CA LEU A 71 3.33 7.04 11.51
C LEU A 71 3.64 8.48 11.95
N ARG A 72 4.93 8.85 11.90
CA ARG A 72 5.39 10.19 12.31
C ARG A 72 4.75 11.29 11.47
N GLN A 73 4.58 11.07 10.16
CA GLN A 73 3.99 12.04 9.25
C GLN A 73 2.47 12.17 9.40
N LEU A 74 1.75 11.12 9.77
CA LEU A 74 0.27 11.15 9.86
C LEU A 74 -0.26 11.46 11.27
N PHE A 75 0.35 10.91 12.31
CA PHE A 75 -0.14 10.97 13.69
C PHE A 75 0.69 11.90 14.58
N GLY A 76 1.91 12.27 14.17
CA GLY A 76 2.83 13.00 15.05
C GLY A 76 3.40 12.12 16.17
N ALA A 77 3.92 12.74 17.23
CA ALA A 77 4.58 12.05 18.34
C ALA A 77 3.64 11.59 19.46
N ASP A 78 2.46 12.21 19.59
CA ASP A 78 1.63 12.12 20.79
C ASP A 78 0.32 11.33 20.63
N GLU A 79 -0.01 10.85 19.42
CA GLU A 79 -1.26 10.13 19.17
C GLU A 79 -1.04 8.61 19.02
N SER A 80 -1.91 7.81 19.66
CA SER A 80 -1.88 6.35 19.52
C SER A 80 -2.44 5.96 18.16
N PRO A 81 -1.63 5.40 17.25
CA PRO A 81 -2.11 5.00 15.93
C PRO A 81 -2.92 3.70 15.96
N LEU A 82 -2.82 2.90 17.04
CA LEU A 82 -3.48 1.61 17.12
C LEU A 82 -4.99 1.78 17.26
N GLY A 83 -5.74 1.18 16.34
CA GLY A 83 -7.19 1.27 16.28
C GLY A 83 -7.71 2.49 15.53
N ALA A 84 -6.85 3.44 15.16
CA ALA A 84 -7.24 4.58 14.34
C ALA A 84 -7.65 4.14 12.92
N VAL A 85 -8.55 4.89 12.32
CA VAL A 85 -8.99 4.66 10.94
C VAL A 85 -8.32 5.69 10.04
N ILE A 86 -7.47 5.20 9.14
CA ILE A 86 -6.79 6.01 8.13
C ILE A 86 -7.41 5.76 6.76
N GLN A 87 -7.33 6.73 5.86
CA GLN A 87 -7.76 6.58 4.49
C GLN A 87 -6.56 6.30 3.58
N VAL A 88 -6.50 5.13 2.95
CA VAL A 88 -5.47 4.80 1.95
C VAL A 88 -6.14 4.77 0.59
N LYS A 89 -5.70 5.65 -0.34
CA LYS A 89 -6.34 5.84 -1.66
C LYS A 89 -7.88 6.01 -1.56
N GLY A 90 -8.34 6.73 -0.55
CA GLY A 90 -9.76 6.99 -0.31
C GLY A 90 -10.52 5.88 0.43
N MET A 91 -9.86 4.77 0.78
CA MET A 91 -10.51 3.68 1.53
C MET A 91 -10.18 3.70 3.02
N PRO A 92 -11.19 3.64 3.91
CA PRO A 92 -10.97 3.58 5.34
C PRO A 92 -10.43 2.21 5.75
N LEU A 93 -9.26 2.21 6.39
CA LEU A 93 -8.58 1.04 6.92
C LEU A 93 -8.23 1.28 8.39
N ARG A 94 -8.39 0.24 9.21
CA ARG A 94 -8.07 0.29 10.62
C ARG A 94 -6.63 -0.11 10.86
N VAL A 95 -5.89 0.73 11.56
CA VAL A 95 -4.51 0.43 11.97
C VAL A 95 -4.52 -0.63 13.06
N ILE A 96 -3.85 -1.75 12.81
CA ILE A 96 -3.75 -2.87 13.76
C ILE A 96 -2.35 -3.06 14.32
N GLY A 97 -1.34 -2.45 13.70
CA GLY A 97 0.04 -2.61 14.12
C GLY A 97 0.98 -1.56 13.52
N ILE A 98 2.16 -1.49 14.13
CA ILE A 98 3.26 -0.62 13.74
C ILE A 98 4.50 -1.48 13.54
N LEU A 99 5.21 -1.27 12.43
CA LEU A 99 6.50 -1.89 12.17
C LEU A 99 7.59 -1.18 12.96
N ALA A 100 8.51 -1.97 13.51
CA ALA A 100 9.75 -1.45 14.06
C ALA A 100 10.58 -0.83 12.94
N SER A 101 11.22 0.29 13.25
CA SER A 101 12.18 0.93 12.35
C SER A 101 13.28 -0.03 11.98
N LYS A 102 13.51 -0.19 10.68
CA LYS A 102 14.75 -0.78 10.16
C LYS A 102 15.83 0.29 9.94
N GLY A 103 15.45 1.55 9.91
CA GLY A 103 16.33 2.66 9.58
C GLY A 103 16.50 2.82 8.07
N GLN A 104 17.20 3.88 7.68
CA GLN A 104 17.57 4.09 6.28
C GLN A 104 18.63 3.08 5.85
N THR A 105 18.53 2.59 4.61
CA THR A 105 19.67 1.87 4.03
C THR A 105 20.88 2.80 3.94
N PRO A 106 22.11 2.25 3.89
CA PRO A 106 23.31 3.03 3.57
C PRO A 106 23.21 3.83 2.26
N TYR A 107 22.23 3.49 1.40
CA TYR A 107 21.90 4.15 0.14
C TYR A 107 20.81 5.23 0.27
N GLY A 108 20.45 5.65 1.49
CA GLY A 108 19.52 6.76 1.73
C GLY A 108 18.05 6.46 1.41
N THR A 109 17.70 5.19 1.17
CA THR A 109 16.30 4.81 0.96
C THR A 109 15.63 4.57 2.30
N ASP A 110 14.56 5.31 2.57
CA ASP A 110 13.73 5.11 3.76
C ASP A 110 12.92 3.82 3.62
N GLN A 111 13.37 2.76 4.30
CA GLN A 111 12.62 1.49 4.30
C GLN A 111 11.35 1.59 5.17
N ASP A 112 11.29 2.59 6.04
CA ASP A 112 10.23 2.79 7.02
C ASP A 112 9.03 3.57 6.45
N ASP A 113 9.13 4.12 5.23
CA ASP A 113 8.03 4.75 4.49
C ASP A 113 7.22 3.72 3.70
N VAL A 114 6.57 2.84 4.46
CA VAL A 114 5.77 1.74 3.93
C VAL A 114 4.47 1.56 4.68
N VAL A 115 3.42 1.20 3.94
CA VAL A 115 2.12 0.80 4.48
C VAL A 115 1.81 -0.61 4.02
N MET A 116 1.64 -1.53 4.97
CA MET A 116 1.32 -2.92 4.67
C MET A 116 -0.17 -3.20 4.86
N ILE A 117 -0.79 -3.74 3.83
CA ILE A 117 -2.20 -4.16 3.84
C ILE A 117 -2.31 -5.62 3.40
N PRO A 118 -3.37 -6.35 3.78
CA PRO A 118 -3.59 -7.71 3.29
C PRO A 118 -3.62 -7.74 1.75
N PHE A 119 -2.96 -8.72 1.14
CA PHE A 119 -2.87 -8.86 -0.32
C PHE A 119 -4.25 -8.84 -1.00
N THR A 120 -5.23 -9.53 -0.45
CA THR A 120 -6.60 -9.57 -0.97
C THR A 120 -7.31 -8.23 -0.87
N THR A 121 -7.06 -7.44 0.18
CA THR A 121 -7.55 -6.07 0.33
C THR A 121 -6.88 -5.14 -0.68
N ALA A 122 -5.57 -5.30 -0.88
CA ALA A 122 -4.83 -4.59 -1.90
C ALA A 122 -5.38 -4.89 -3.30
N GLU A 123 -5.51 -6.16 -3.65
CA GLU A 123 -5.96 -6.63 -4.96
C GLU A 123 -7.43 -6.30 -5.24
N ARG A 124 -8.33 -6.46 -4.27
CA ARG A 124 -9.77 -6.27 -4.53
C ARG A 124 -10.23 -4.83 -4.40
N LYS A 125 -9.56 -4.03 -3.57
CA LYS A 125 -10.11 -2.77 -3.09
C LYS A 125 -9.18 -1.57 -3.35
N VAL A 126 -7.88 -1.68 -3.07
CA VAL A 126 -6.98 -0.51 -3.04
C VAL A 126 -6.18 -0.32 -4.34
N LEU A 127 -5.69 -1.42 -4.89
CA LEU A 127 -4.76 -1.49 -6.04
C LEU A 127 -5.38 -2.19 -7.24
N GLY A 128 -6.65 -2.58 -7.14
CA GLY A 128 -7.29 -3.51 -8.06
C GLY A 128 -6.93 -3.26 -9.50
N VAL A 129 -6.53 -4.37 -10.14
CA VAL A 129 -6.19 -4.53 -11.56
C VAL A 129 -6.85 -3.41 -12.30
N ALA A 130 -6.03 -2.45 -12.76
CA ALA A 130 -6.47 -1.20 -13.34
C ALA A 130 -7.82 -1.40 -14.01
N ALA A 131 -8.91 -0.93 -13.38
CA ALA A 131 -10.03 -0.52 -14.20
C ALA A 131 -9.35 0.45 -15.15
N PRO A 132 -9.25 0.14 -16.47
CA PRO A 132 -8.63 1.07 -17.39
C PRO A 132 -9.37 2.36 -17.11
N SER A 133 -8.66 3.37 -16.62
CA SER A 133 -9.22 4.70 -16.64
C SER A 133 -9.55 4.87 -18.11
N LEU A 134 -10.84 4.79 -18.43
CA LEU A 134 -11.38 5.36 -19.63
C LEU A 134 -11.13 6.86 -19.44
N GLN A 135 -9.87 7.27 -19.58
CA GLN A 135 -9.55 8.50 -20.26
C GLN A 135 -10.17 8.28 -21.63
N GLN A 136 -11.47 8.57 -21.70
CA GLN A 136 -12.11 9.00 -22.92
C GLN A 136 -11.33 10.27 -23.27
N THR A 137 -10.19 10.10 -23.93
CA THR A 137 -9.66 11.14 -24.78
C THR A 137 -10.79 11.35 -25.78
N PRO A 138 -11.52 12.49 -25.75
CA PRO A 138 -12.43 12.74 -26.85
C PRO A 138 -11.56 12.76 -28.10
N LEU A 139 -11.73 11.78 -28.98
CA LEU A 139 -11.11 11.76 -30.31
C LEU A 139 -11.77 12.87 -31.14
N ASN A 140 -11.51 14.12 -30.77
CA ASN A 140 -11.85 15.27 -31.58
C ASN A 140 -10.64 15.58 -32.47
N TRP A 141 -10.43 14.74 -33.48
CA TRP A 141 -9.57 15.12 -34.59
C TRP A 141 -10.39 16.07 -35.49
N VAL A 142 -10.40 17.36 -35.16
CA VAL A 142 -10.74 18.38 -36.15
C VAL A 142 -9.59 18.37 -37.15
N TYR A 143 -9.80 17.77 -38.33
CA TYR A 143 -8.90 17.92 -39.45
C TYR A 143 -9.21 19.27 -40.10
N PRO A 144 -8.40 20.33 -39.92
CA PRO A 144 -8.60 21.53 -40.73
C PRO A 144 -8.28 21.16 -42.19
N PRO A 145 -9.13 21.54 -43.16
CA PRO A 145 -8.78 21.35 -44.57
C PRO A 145 -7.47 22.08 -44.86
N PRO A 146 -6.58 21.50 -45.70
CA PRO A 146 -5.35 22.16 -46.07
C PRO A 146 -5.66 23.53 -46.71
N PRO A 147 -4.89 24.57 -46.40
CA PRO A 147 -5.10 25.88 -47.01
C PRO A 147 -4.87 25.77 -48.52
N ASN A 148 -5.89 26.12 -49.29
CA ASN A 148 -5.83 26.16 -50.75
C ASN A 148 -4.72 27.15 -51.16
N PRO A 149 -3.71 26.73 -51.93
CA PRO A 149 -2.69 27.67 -52.39
C PRO A 149 -3.13 28.53 -53.58
N TYR A 150 -4.37 28.34 -54.09
CA TYR A 150 -5.00 29.11 -55.17
C TYR A 150 -6.53 29.10 -55.05
#